data_AF-A0A0F6IE80-F1
#
_entry.id   AF-A0A0F6IE80-F1
#
_cell.length_a   1.000
_cell.length_b   1.000
_cell.length_c   1.000
_cell.angle_alpha   90.00
_cell.angle_beta   90.00
_cell.angle_gamma   90.00
#
_symmetry.space_group_name_H-M   'P 1'
#
loop_
_entity.id
_entity.type
_entity.pdbx_description
1 polymer ?
#
loop_
_entity_poly.entity_id
_entity_poly.type
_entity_poly.pdbx_seq_one_letter_code
_entity_poly.pdbx_strand_id
1 'polypeptide(L)'
;MKNKVQYSSAQQKVINENTRFVQVVAAAGSGKTSTMVGIIERILVENLFPKESVLVLTFSRKAAIEISNRIQKVTDKNSIRVQTFHAYCLYALSQWHPKFTLKKPKILSPEEKNQFYRGFLKKERNKIGGIPYDFFWAENIPFIQENFSELKKDLEFAYQKFKHNNGFLDFEDLVKMFLDGLKNEEEWTSEPRSLLQKIIVDEFQDTDLEQLEFLKLLSQRASIVVVGDDSQAIYSFRGTSPEAFLNFQHLFQPCKVHFLNTNYRSLPEIIHTSSIPIQKNHHKINKEVFPFRHEKGFVGKIFIEEAADLIPFLNRAILTSKDDFKILCRSNFRISEYIREGIPKRYLMTIHASKGLEFHTVFVDVADGWNARLDSTLKTIEEERRILYVGLSRAKDRLLILGTSKNSRRETIENTFFHYFKKLKNIVPEDLI
;
A
#
# COMPACT_ATOMS: atom_id res chain seq x y z
N MET A 1 -33.39 -15.67 -4.16
CA MET A 1 -32.45 -15.45 -5.28
C MET A 1 -31.32 -14.58 -4.75
N LYS A 2 -30.09 -15.11 -4.61
CA LYS A 2 -28.94 -14.32 -4.12
C LYS A 2 -28.57 -13.28 -5.18
N ASN A 3 -28.29 -12.04 -4.78
CA ASN A 3 -27.79 -10.99 -5.66
C ASN A 3 -26.49 -11.47 -6.32
N LYS A 4 -26.58 -12.00 -7.54
CA LYS A 4 -25.43 -12.42 -8.34
C LYS A 4 -24.62 -11.16 -8.60
N VAL A 5 -23.36 -11.11 -8.15
CA VAL A 5 -22.50 -9.95 -8.37
C VAL A 5 -22.37 -9.75 -9.87
N GLN A 6 -22.80 -8.60 -10.37
CA GLN A 6 -22.71 -8.29 -11.79
C GLN A 6 -21.30 -7.81 -12.12
N TYR A 7 -20.52 -8.66 -12.77
CA TYR A 7 -19.17 -8.34 -13.23
C TYR A 7 -19.21 -7.62 -14.58
N SER A 8 -18.36 -6.61 -14.75
CA SER A 8 -18.19 -5.94 -16.05
C SER A 8 -17.53 -6.87 -17.08
N SER A 9 -17.61 -6.52 -18.36
CA SER A 9 -16.96 -7.30 -19.43
C SER A 9 -15.45 -7.46 -19.21
N ALA A 10 -14.78 -6.42 -18.71
CA ALA A 10 -13.35 -6.46 -18.37
C ALA A 10 -13.08 -7.40 -17.19
N GLN A 11 -13.91 -7.36 -16.14
CA GLN A 11 -13.78 -8.26 -15.00
C GLN A 11 -14.05 -9.72 -15.40
N GLN A 12 -15.06 -9.97 -16.24
CA GLN A 12 -15.36 -11.31 -16.76
C GLN A 12 -14.20 -11.88 -17.58
N LYS A 13 -13.53 -11.07 -18.41
CA LYS A 13 -12.32 -11.49 -19.14
C LYS A 13 -11.21 -11.96 -18.21
N VAL A 14 -10.99 -11.25 -17.09
CA VAL A 14 -10.02 -11.66 -16.06
C VAL A 14 -10.47 -12.94 -15.35
N ILE A 15 -11.73 -13.02 -14.94
CA ILE A 15 -12.29 -14.18 -14.22
C ILE A 15 -12.21 -15.44 -15.08
N ASN A 16 -12.45 -15.32 -16.39
CA ASN A 16 -12.46 -16.42 -17.34
C ASN A 16 -11.06 -16.79 -17.88
N GLU A 17 -10.00 -16.09 -17.43
CA GLU A 17 -8.63 -16.33 -17.89
C GLU A 17 -8.06 -17.63 -17.30
N ASN A 18 -7.47 -18.47 -18.16
CA ASN A 18 -6.91 -19.77 -17.79
C ASN A 18 -5.38 -19.85 -17.96
N THR A 19 -4.75 -18.78 -18.48
CA THR A 19 -3.28 -18.70 -18.59
C THR A 19 -2.63 -18.91 -17.22
N ARG A 20 -1.49 -19.62 -17.21
CA ARG A 20 -0.75 -19.96 -15.98
C ARG A 20 -0.36 -18.71 -15.19
N PHE A 21 0.09 -17.65 -15.87
CA PHE A 21 0.44 -16.38 -15.26
C PHE A 21 -0.46 -15.27 -15.78
N VAL A 22 -1.04 -14.50 -14.88
CA VAL A 22 -1.98 -13.42 -15.21
C VAL A 22 -1.59 -12.17 -14.46
N GLN A 23 -1.40 -11.08 -15.19
CA GLN A 23 -1.22 -9.75 -14.63
C GLN A 23 -2.49 -8.93 -14.82
N VAL A 24 -3.09 -8.49 -13.73
CA VAL A 24 -4.25 -7.60 -13.74
C VAL A 24 -3.79 -6.19 -13.38
N VAL A 25 -3.67 -5.34 -14.39
CA VAL A 25 -3.36 -3.92 -14.24
C VAL A 25 -4.66 -3.18 -13.98
N ALA A 26 -4.79 -2.66 -12.77
CA ALA A 26 -6.02 -2.05 -12.33
C ALA A 26 -5.84 -0.56 -12.03
N ALA A 27 -6.87 0.23 -12.35
CA ALA A 27 -6.97 1.61 -11.89
C ALA A 27 -7.50 1.66 -10.44
N ALA A 28 -7.26 2.77 -9.74
CA ALA A 28 -7.93 3.05 -8.47
C ALA A 28 -9.45 2.95 -8.63
N GLY A 29 -10.13 2.29 -7.68
CA GLY A 29 -11.59 2.17 -7.71
C GLY A 29 -12.16 1.24 -8.80
N SER A 30 -11.35 0.40 -9.45
CA SER A 30 -11.79 -0.47 -10.56
C SER A 30 -12.40 -1.83 -10.16
N GLY A 31 -12.48 -2.12 -8.87
CA GLY A 31 -13.01 -3.39 -8.38
C GLY A 31 -12.01 -4.55 -8.41
N LYS A 32 -10.71 -4.29 -8.14
CA LYS A 32 -9.65 -5.30 -7.94
C LYS A 32 -10.12 -6.46 -7.06
N THR A 33 -10.57 -6.12 -5.85
CA THR A 33 -11.04 -7.08 -4.85
C THR A 33 -12.25 -7.88 -5.34
N SER A 34 -13.23 -7.23 -5.97
CA SER A 34 -14.39 -7.92 -6.54
C SER A 34 -14.00 -8.91 -7.63
N THR A 35 -13.02 -8.55 -8.47
CA THR A 35 -12.50 -9.42 -9.53
C THR A 35 -11.80 -10.64 -8.94
N MET A 36 -10.94 -10.45 -7.92
CA MET A 36 -10.30 -11.57 -7.20
C MET A 36 -11.33 -12.51 -6.57
N VAL A 37 -12.38 -11.97 -5.95
CA VAL A 37 -13.47 -12.77 -5.40
C VAL A 37 -14.18 -13.56 -6.50
N GLY A 38 -14.40 -12.96 -7.67
CA GLY A 38 -14.97 -13.66 -8.84
C GLY A 38 -14.08 -14.79 -9.37
N ILE A 39 -12.75 -14.62 -9.37
CA ILE A 39 -11.81 -15.70 -9.70
C ILE A 39 -11.97 -16.87 -8.71
N ILE A 40 -12.04 -16.58 -7.41
CA ILE A 40 -12.21 -17.60 -6.37
C ILE A 40 -13.58 -18.28 -6.49
N GLU A 41 -14.65 -17.53 -6.72
CA GLU A 41 -16.00 -18.05 -6.94
C GLU A 41 -15.98 -19.04 -8.11
N ARG A 42 -15.40 -18.65 -9.25
CA ARG A 42 -15.27 -19.51 -10.41
C ARG A 42 -14.49 -20.79 -10.09
N ILE A 43 -13.34 -20.69 -9.43
CA ILE A 43 -12.53 -21.86 -9.03
C ILE A 43 -13.35 -22.85 -8.21
N LEU A 44 -14.16 -22.35 -7.26
CA LEU A 44 -14.95 -23.17 -6.36
C LEU A 44 -16.23 -23.75 -7.01
N VAL A 45 -16.81 -23.05 -7.97
CA VAL A 45 -18.02 -23.48 -8.69
C VAL A 45 -17.68 -24.50 -9.77
N GLU A 46 -16.60 -24.24 -10.53
CA GLU A 46 -16.14 -25.12 -11.62
C GLU A 46 -15.19 -26.23 -11.12
N ASN A 47 -14.84 -26.25 -9.83
CA ASN A 47 -13.90 -27.19 -9.21
C ASN A 47 -12.53 -27.25 -9.93
N LEU A 48 -12.01 -26.08 -10.34
CA LEU A 48 -10.76 -25.99 -11.11
C LEU A 48 -9.53 -26.41 -10.30
N PHE A 49 -9.56 -26.19 -8.99
CA PHE A 49 -8.48 -26.52 -8.06
C PHE A 49 -9.06 -27.02 -6.74
N PRO A 50 -8.40 -27.98 -6.05
CA PRO A 50 -8.72 -28.29 -4.66
C PRO A 50 -8.61 -27.05 -3.78
N LYS A 51 -9.55 -26.84 -2.86
CA LYS A 51 -9.65 -25.62 -2.05
C LYS A 51 -8.40 -25.35 -1.20
N GLU A 52 -7.72 -26.39 -0.71
CA GLU A 52 -6.48 -26.32 0.07
C GLU A 52 -5.27 -25.89 -0.78
N SER A 53 -5.34 -26.08 -2.10
CA SER A 53 -4.27 -25.73 -3.05
C SER A 53 -4.29 -24.27 -3.50
N VAL A 54 -5.31 -23.51 -3.07
CA VAL A 54 -5.51 -22.11 -3.46
C VAL A 54 -5.12 -21.18 -2.31
N LEU A 55 -4.22 -20.25 -2.60
CA LEU A 55 -3.72 -19.26 -1.65
C LEU A 55 -3.96 -17.85 -2.18
N VAL A 56 -4.55 -17.00 -1.34
CA VAL A 56 -4.63 -15.55 -1.59
C VAL A 56 -3.68 -14.84 -0.64
N LEU A 57 -2.73 -14.11 -1.22
CA LEU A 57 -1.75 -13.28 -0.52
C LEU A 57 -2.12 -11.81 -0.61
N THR A 58 -1.93 -11.10 0.50
CA THR A 58 -2.24 -9.67 0.64
C THR A 58 -1.13 -8.95 1.41
N PHE A 59 -1.02 -7.64 1.22
CA PHE A 59 -0.02 -6.84 1.94
C PHE A 59 -0.39 -6.60 3.42
N SER A 60 -1.69 -6.52 3.75
CA SER A 60 -2.13 -6.15 5.11
C SER A 60 -3.14 -7.15 5.70
N ARG A 61 -3.13 -7.30 7.02
CA ARG A 61 -4.12 -8.12 7.74
C ARG A 61 -5.55 -7.64 7.51
N LYS A 62 -5.76 -6.33 7.38
CA LYS A 62 -7.06 -5.74 7.09
C LYS A 62 -7.59 -6.20 5.73
N ALA A 63 -6.75 -6.16 4.70
CA ALA A 63 -7.09 -6.65 3.36
C ALA A 63 -7.38 -8.15 3.36
N ALA A 64 -6.58 -8.95 4.07
CA ALA A 64 -6.83 -10.39 4.23
C ALA A 64 -8.21 -10.68 4.83
N ILE A 65 -8.57 -10.01 5.93
CA ILE A 65 -9.87 -10.15 6.59
C ILE A 65 -11.01 -9.71 5.67
N GLU A 66 -10.85 -8.58 4.98
CA GLU A 66 -11.86 -8.07 4.07
C GLU A 66 -12.12 -9.02 2.90
N ILE A 67 -11.06 -9.51 2.24
CA ILE A 67 -11.16 -10.47 1.14
C ILE A 67 -11.78 -11.78 1.63
N SER A 68 -11.34 -12.30 2.78
CA SER A 68 -11.89 -13.51 3.38
C SER A 68 -13.40 -13.38 3.63
N ASN A 69 -13.84 -12.27 4.24
CA ASN A 69 -15.26 -11.99 4.47
C ASN A 69 -16.07 -11.88 3.17
N ARG A 70 -15.50 -11.28 2.12
CA ARG A 70 -16.17 -11.18 0.80
C ARG A 70 -16.29 -12.54 0.13
N ILE A 71 -15.26 -13.38 0.18
CA ILE A 71 -15.29 -14.76 -0.33
C ILE A 71 -16.35 -15.56 0.41
N GLN A 72 -16.41 -15.47 1.74
CA GLN A 72 -17.41 -16.17 2.56
C GLN A 72 -18.84 -15.77 2.16
N LYS A 73 -19.10 -14.48 1.96
CA LYS A 73 -20.43 -13.98 1.56
C LYS A 73 -20.89 -14.47 0.18
N VAL A 74 -19.96 -14.62 -0.76
CA VAL A 74 -20.28 -15.01 -2.14
C VAL A 74 -20.38 -16.53 -2.27
N THR A 75 -19.49 -17.28 -1.60
CA THR A 75 -19.30 -18.71 -1.86
C THR A 75 -19.95 -19.62 -0.80
N ASP A 76 -20.42 -19.06 0.32
CA ASP A 76 -20.86 -19.79 1.54
C ASP A 76 -19.85 -20.82 2.08
N LYS A 77 -18.60 -20.80 1.59
CA LYS A 77 -17.55 -21.78 1.93
C LYS A 77 -16.39 -21.07 2.63
N ASN A 78 -16.02 -21.55 3.82
CA ASN A 78 -14.95 -21.00 4.65
C ASN A 78 -13.53 -21.53 4.34
N SER A 79 -13.28 -21.99 3.12
CA SER A 79 -12.15 -22.92 2.91
C SER A 79 -10.93 -22.39 2.16
N ILE A 80 -10.97 -21.18 1.59
CA ILE A 80 -9.79 -20.64 0.90
C ILE A 80 -8.87 -19.93 1.89
N ARG A 81 -7.58 -20.23 1.81
CA ARG A 81 -6.56 -19.57 2.64
C ARG A 81 -6.31 -18.16 2.13
N VAL A 82 -6.67 -17.15 2.94
CA VAL A 82 -6.38 -15.73 2.68
C VAL A 82 -5.47 -15.22 3.79
N GLN A 83 -4.23 -14.85 3.45
CA GLN A 83 -3.21 -14.49 4.43
C GLN A 83 -2.34 -13.34 3.92
N THR A 84 -1.55 -12.75 4.81
CA THR A 84 -0.39 -11.95 4.40
C THR A 84 0.79 -12.85 4.09
N PHE A 85 1.79 -12.33 3.37
CA PHE A 85 3.06 -13.03 3.13
C PHE A 85 3.69 -13.59 4.42
N HIS A 86 3.85 -12.73 5.42
CA HIS A 86 4.38 -13.11 6.74
C HIS A 86 3.53 -14.17 7.45
N ALA A 87 2.20 -14.06 7.37
CA ALA A 87 1.31 -15.03 7.99
C ALA A 87 1.38 -16.41 7.30
N TYR A 88 1.55 -16.43 5.97
CA TYR A 88 1.78 -17.66 5.24
C TYR A 88 3.13 -18.29 5.56
N CYS A 89 4.21 -17.50 5.64
CA CYS A 89 5.53 -18.01 6.03
C CYS A 89 5.50 -18.59 7.45
N LEU A 90 4.86 -17.89 8.40
CA LEU A 90 4.64 -18.41 9.75
C LEU A 90 3.87 -19.73 9.75
N TYR A 91 2.79 -19.81 8.95
CA TYR A 91 2.03 -21.04 8.78
C TYR A 91 2.92 -22.17 8.24
N ALA A 92 3.64 -21.94 7.14
CA ALA A 92 4.47 -22.94 6.51
C ALA A 92 5.56 -23.46 7.45
N LEU A 93 6.26 -22.55 8.14
CA LEU A 93 7.25 -22.89 9.15
C LEU A 93 6.62 -23.70 10.29
N SER A 94 5.46 -23.29 10.80
CA SER A 94 4.80 -23.99 11.91
C SER A 94 4.26 -25.38 11.52
N GLN A 95 3.93 -25.60 10.25
CA GLN A 95 3.39 -26.87 9.78
C GLN A 95 4.46 -27.87 9.37
N TRP A 96 5.54 -27.40 8.74
CA TRP A 96 6.46 -28.30 8.04
C TRP A 96 7.91 -28.19 8.49
N HIS A 97 8.37 -27.02 8.94
CA HIS A 97 9.78 -26.84 9.27
C HIS A 97 10.18 -27.66 10.52
N PRO A 98 11.22 -28.52 10.48
CA PRO A 98 11.53 -29.48 11.55
C PRO A 98 11.70 -28.87 12.94
N LYS A 99 12.28 -27.66 13.01
CA LYS A 99 12.45 -26.90 14.26
C LYS A 99 11.12 -26.47 14.92
N PHE A 100 10.05 -26.33 14.14
CA PHE A 100 8.83 -25.64 14.57
C PHE A 100 7.56 -26.49 14.57
N THR A 101 7.62 -27.70 14.00
CA THR A 101 6.51 -28.67 14.04
C THR A 101 6.13 -29.04 15.48
N LEU A 102 7.12 -29.21 16.37
CA LEU A 102 6.90 -29.53 17.79
C LEU A 102 6.75 -28.30 18.69
N LYS A 103 7.35 -27.17 18.29
CA LYS A 103 7.36 -25.94 19.08
C LYS A 103 7.15 -24.73 18.19
N LYS A 104 6.01 -24.06 18.34
CA LYS A 104 5.67 -22.89 17.53
C LYS A 104 6.75 -21.79 17.63
N PRO A 105 7.03 -21.07 16.52
CA PRO A 105 7.99 -19.96 16.54
C PRO A 105 7.55 -18.87 17.53
N LYS A 106 8.48 -18.35 18.31
CA LYS A 106 8.23 -17.22 19.21
C LYS A 106 8.42 -15.92 18.43
N ILE A 107 7.33 -15.22 18.14
CA ILE A 107 7.38 -14.00 17.32
C ILE A 107 7.62 -12.78 18.20
N LEU A 108 8.64 -11.99 17.85
CA LEU A 108 8.93 -10.71 18.49
C LEU A 108 7.90 -9.67 18.03
N SER A 109 7.18 -9.07 18.98
CA SER A 109 6.23 -8.00 18.69
C SER A 109 6.95 -6.70 18.29
N PRO A 110 6.29 -5.81 17.52
CA PRO A 110 6.83 -4.47 17.24
C PRO A 110 7.16 -3.68 18.51
N GLU A 111 6.39 -3.85 19.59
CA GLU A 111 6.61 -3.21 20.88
C GLU A 111 7.89 -3.71 21.56
N GLU A 112 8.11 -5.03 21.60
CA GLU A 112 9.35 -5.61 22.13
C GLU A 112 10.57 -5.23 21.27
N LYS A 113 10.41 -5.23 19.93
CA LYS A 113 11.42 -4.74 19.00
C LYS A 113 11.78 -3.29 19.36
N ASN A 114 10.80 -2.40 19.42
CA ASN A 114 11.00 -1.00 19.81
C ASN A 114 11.68 -0.87 21.18
N GLN A 115 11.24 -1.63 22.17
CA GLN A 115 11.85 -1.62 23.51
C GLN A 115 13.34 -1.99 23.47
N PHE A 116 13.71 -3.00 22.68
CA PHE A 116 15.11 -3.36 22.44
C PHE A 116 15.89 -2.18 21.83
N TYR A 117 15.40 -1.60 20.73
CA TYR A 117 16.09 -0.47 20.05
C TYR A 117 16.27 0.71 21.00
N ARG A 118 15.22 1.09 21.76
CA ARG A 118 15.29 2.17 22.75
C ARG A 118 16.33 1.85 23.83
N GLY A 119 16.35 0.63 24.34
CA GLY A 119 17.29 0.18 25.36
C GLY A 119 18.75 0.21 24.89
N PHE A 120 19.00 -0.19 23.64
CA PHE A 120 20.32 -0.12 23.01
C PHE A 120 20.77 1.33 22.81
N LEU A 121 19.96 2.14 22.12
CA LEU A 121 20.30 3.53 21.81
C LEU A 121 20.52 4.38 23.07
N LYS A 122 19.77 4.12 24.15
CA LYS A 122 19.97 4.77 25.46
C LYS A 122 21.38 4.55 26.04
N LYS A 123 21.99 3.39 25.80
CA LYS A 123 23.35 3.07 26.27
C LYS A 123 24.40 3.79 25.42
N GLU A 124 24.16 3.86 24.11
CA GLU A 124 25.06 4.49 23.15
C GLU A 124 24.85 6.01 23.00
N ARG A 125 24.06 6.64 23.88
CA ARG A 125 23.65 8.06 23.81
C ARG A 125 24.80 9.05 23.61
N ASN A 126 25.98 8.74 24.16
CA ASN A 126 27.17 9.60 24.07
C ASN A 126 27.79 9.56 22.66
N LYS A 127 27.68 8.41 21.96
CA LYS A 127 28.18 8.26 20.58
C LYS A 127 27.28 8.98 19.57
N ILE A 128 25.98 9.12 19.88
CA ILE A 128 24.99 9.78 19.02
C ILE A 128 24.79 11.27 19.33
N GLY A 129 25.53 11.84 20.31
CA GLY A 129 25.43 13.27 20.65
C GLY A 129 24.13 13.66 21.35
N GLY A 130 23.49 12.71 22.05
CA GLY A 130 22.11 12.83 22.54
C GLY A 130 21.12 12.04 21.69
N ILE A 131 19.94 11.71 22.24
CA ILE A 131 18.90 10.97 21.51
C ILE A 131 17.77 11.95 21.19
N PRO A 132 17.65 12.45 19.96
CA PRO A 132 16.44 13.16 19.54
C PRO A 132 15.24 12.22 19.72
N TYR A 133 14.12 12.74 20.20
CA TYR A 133 12.93 11.94 20.53
C TYR A 133 12.49 11.03 19.37
N ASP A 134 12.73 11.47 18.14
CA ASP A 134 12.39 10.73 16.93
C ASP A 134 13.18 9.41 16.80
N PHE A 135 14.40 9.30 17.34
CA PHE A 135 15.19 8.05 17.26
C PHE A 135 14.63 6.89 18.09
N PHE A 136 13.66 7.13 18.97
CA PHE A 136 13.09 6.08 19.81
C PHE A 136 12.08 5.17 19.08
N TRP A 137 11.87 5.34 17.76
CA TRP A 137 10.95 4.52 16.98
C TRP A 137 11.73 3.67 15.97
N ALA A 138 11.45 2.37 15.87
CA ALA A 138 12.14 1.45 14.94
C ALA A 138 12.02 1.86 13.46
N GLU A 139 11.09 2.74 13.12
CA GLU A 139 10.92 3.30 11.78
C GLU A 139 12.05 4.27 11.38
N ASN A 140 12.87 4.74 12.33
CA ASN A 140 13.99 5.65 12.08
C ASN A 140 15.37 4.95 11.99
N ILE A 141 15.38 3.62 11.84
CA ILE A 141 16.59 2.87 11.47
C ILE A 141 17.26 3.45 10.22
N PRO A 142 16.56 3.86 9.15
CA PRO A 142 17.20 4.47 7.97
C PRO A 142 18.04 5.70 8.31
N PHE A 143 17.63 6.53 9.27
CA PHE A 143 18.43 7.67 9.72
C PHE A 143 19.74 7.23 10.39
N ILE A 144 19.68 6.19 11.24
CA ILE A 144 20.87 5.59 11.85
C ILE A 144 21.77 4.98 10.76
N GLN A 145 21.18 4.37 9.74
CA GLN A 145 21.91 3.78 8.62
C GLN A 145 22.71 4.81 7.83
N GLU A 146 22.16 6.01 7.63
CA GLU A 146 22.81 7.07 6.84
C GLU A 146 23.88 7.84 7.63
N ASN A 147 23.67 8.04 8.93
CA ASN A 147 24.51 8.96 9.73
C ASN A 147 25.49 8.26 10.68
N PHE A 148 25.28 6.97 11.02
CA PHE A 148 26.08 6.25 12.02
C PHE A 148 26.36 4.79 11.62
N SER A 149 27.26 4.59 10.65
CA SER A 149 27.55 3.28 10.06
C SER A 149 28.11 2.24 11.04
N GLU A 150 28.97 2.63 11.98
CA GLU A 150 29.50 1.73 13.02
C GLU A 150 28.42 1.33 14.03
N LEU A 151 27.66 2.31 14.52
CA LEU A 151 26.56 2.07 15.45
C LEU A 151 25.50 1.14 14.86
N LYS A 152 25.24 1.26 13.54
CA LYS A 152 24.35 0.35 12.82
C LYS A 152 24.81 -1.10 12.95
N LYS A 153 26.09 -1.37 12.69
CA LYS A 153 26.64 -2.74 12.78
C LYS A 153 26.52 -3.28 14.21
N ASP A 154 26.85 -2.46 15.21
CA ASP A 154 26.73 -2.84 16.61
C ASP A 154 25.27 -3.14 17.01
N LEU A 155 24.34 -2.30 16.55
CA LEU A 155 22.91 -2.45 16.79
C LEU A 155 22.35 -3.71 16.12
N GLU A 156 22.69 -3.96 14.85
CA GLU A 156 22.27 -5.16 14.12
C GLU A 156 22.84 -6.42 14.77
N PHE A 157 24.12 -6.42 15.15
CA PHE A 157 24.73 -7.55 15.85
C PHE A 157 24.07 -7.81 17.22
N ALA A 158 23.87 -6.76 18.01
CA ALA A 158 23.21 -6.87 19.32
C ALA A 158 21.75 -7.37 19.17
N TYR A 159 21.03 -6.91 18.15
CA TYR A 159 19.66 -7.31 17.88
C TYR A 159 19.57 -8.79 17.48
N GLN A 160 20.45 -9.25 16.59
CA GLN A 160 20.52 -10.66 16.22
C GLN A 160 20.87 -11.56 17.40
N LYS A 161 21.84 -11.14 18.24
CA LYS A 161 22.18 -11.85 19.48
C LYS A 161 21.01 -11.90 20.47
N PHE A 162 20.27 -10.80 20.62
CA PHE A 162 19.07 -10.74 21.45
C PHE A 162 17.99 -11.70 20.95
N LYS A 163 17.71 -11.73 19.64
CA LYS A 163 16.76 -12.66 19.04
C LYS A 163 17.17 -14.11 19.29
N HIS A 164 18.42 -14.44 18.99
CA HIS A 164 18.98 -15.78 19.15
C HIS A 164 18.87 -16.30 20.59
N ASN A 165 19.35 -15.51 21.57
CA ASN A 165 19.36 -15.91 22.98
C ASN A 165 17.97 -16.16 23.58
N ASN A 166 16.94 -15.53 23.02
CA ASN A 166 15.56 -15.66 23.48
C ASN A 166 14.71 -16.58 22.58
N GLY A 167 15.28 -17.11 21.51
CA GLY A 167 14.59 -17.91 20.50
C GLY A 167 13.49 -17.14 19.76
N PHE A 168 13.64 -15.81 19.63
CA PHE A 168 12.69 -14.97 18.90
C PHE A 168 12.95 -14.99 17.40
N LEU A 169 11.88 -14.87 16.62
CA LEU A 169 11.90 -14.50 15.20
C LEU A 169 11.11 -13.21 15.02
N ASP A 170 11.55 -12.36 14.12
CA ASP A 170 10.72 -11.27 13.59
C ASP A 170 10.15 -11.62 12.21
N PHE A 171 9.40 -10.69 11.62
CA PHE A 171 8.74 -10.91 10.34
C PHE A 171 9.72 -11.12 9.18
N GLU A 172 10.86 -10.45 9.19
CA GLU A 172 11.91 -10.60 8.16
C GLU A 172 12.51 -12.01 8.26
N ASP A 173 12.77 -12.51 9.47
CA ASP A 173 13.27 -13.87 9.66
C ASP A 173 12.32 -14.93 9.09
N LEU A 174 11.00 -14.75 9.23
CA LEU A 174 10.02 -15.72 8.71
C LEU A 174 10.09 -15.86 7.20
N VAL A 175 10.16 -14.72 6.49
CA VAL A 175 10.23 -14.71 5.02
C VAL A 175 11.57 -15.30 4.59
N LYS A 176 12.67 -14.87 5.20
CA LYS A 176 14.00 -15.35 4.89
C LYS A 176 14.16 -16.85 5.11
N MET A 177 13.74 -17.38 6.26
CA MET A 177 13.82 -18.82 6.55
C MET A 177 13.01 -19.65 5.54
N PHE A 178 11.82 -19.18 5.16
CA PHE A 178 11.01 -19.87 4.16
C PHE A 178 11.65 -19.81 2.77
N LEU A 179 12.17 -18.64 2.38
CA LEU A 179 12.87 -18.45 1.11
C LEU A 179 14.15 -19.29 1.02
N ASP A 180 14.96 -19.32 2.08
CA ASP A 180 16.20 -20.10 2.13
C ASP A 180 15.89 -21.60 2.03
N GLY A 181 14.88 -22.09 2.77
CA GLY A 181 14.43 -23.47 2.67
C GLY A 181 13.98 -23.85 1.26
N LEU A 182 13.27 -22.95 0.56
CA LEU A 182 12.90 -23.15 -0.85
C LEU A 182 14.16 -23.17 -1.72
N LYS A 183 15.04 -22.16 -1.63
CA LYS A 183 16.25 -22.07 -2.48
C LYS A 183 17.16 -23.29 -2.35
N ASN A 184 17.30 -23.81 -1.14
CA ASN A 184 18.14 -24.97 -0.84
C ASN A 184 17.42 -26.31 -1.07
N GLU A 185 16.16 -26.28 -1.52
CA GLU A 185 15.32 -27.46 -1.74
C GLU A 185 15.23 -28.37 -0.50
N GLU A 186 15.14 -27.76 0.69
CA GLU A 186 15.04 -28.51 1.94
C GLU A 186 13.78 -29.36 1.95
N GLU A 187 13.87 -30.59 2.49
CA GLU A 187 12.82 -31.62 2.42
C GLU A 187 11.45 -31.10 2.88
N TRP A 188 11.41 -30.32 3.96
CA TRP A 188 10.18 -29.76 4.52
C TRP A 188 9.46 -28.78 3.59
N THR A 189 10.14 -28.26 2.55
CA THR A 189 9.51 -27.39 1.56
C THR A 189 8.82 -28.13 0.42
N SER A 190 8.97 -29.46 0.36
CA SER A 190 8.31 -30.30 -0.65
C SER A 190 6.79 -30.16 -0.61
N GLU A 191 6.20 -30.22 0.59
CA GLU A 191 4.75 -30.05 0.82
C GLU A 191 4.22 -28.67 0.40
N PRO A 192 4.75 -27.52 0.89
CA PRO A 192 4.26 -26.22 0.44
C PRO A 192 4.39 -26.01 -1.08
N ARG A 193 5.39 -26.62 -1.73
CA ARG A 193 5.57 -26.57 -3.19
C ARG A 193 4.58 -27.44 -3.95
N SER A 194 4.26 -28.63 -3.44
CA SER A 194 3.34 -29.57 -4.09
C SER A 194 1.87 -29.19 -3.86
N LEU A 195 1.54 -28.72 -2.66
CA LEU A 195 0.18 -28.40 -2.26
C LEU A 195 -0.37 -27.22 -3.05
N LEU A 196 0.41 -26.16 -3.26
CA LEU A 196 -0.07 -24.94 -3.90
C LEU A 196 -0.14 -25.08 -5.43
N GLN A 197 -1.35 -24.91 -5.98
CA GLN A 197 -1.61 -24.96 -7.43
C GLN A 197 -2.07 -23.61 -7.98
N LYS A 198 -2.69 -22.76 -7.15
CA LYS A 198 -3.13 -21.41 -7.53
C LYS A 198 -2.75 -20.41 -6.44
N ILE A 199 -2.02 -19.37 -6.82
CA ILE A 199 -1.68 -18.24 -5.95
C ILE A 199 -2.27 -16.97 -6.55
N ILE A 200 -2.99 -16.20 -5.75
CA ILE A 200 -3.51 -14.88 -6.12
C ILE A 200 -2.87 -13.85 -5.20
N VAL A 201 -2.25 -12.82 -5.76
CA VAL A 201 -1.56 -11.78 -4.97
C VAL A 201 -2.24 -10.43 -5.19
N ASP A 202 -2.73 -9.83 -4.11
CA ASP A 202 -3.28 -8.46 -4.09
C ASP A 202 -2.17 -7.43 -3.85
N GLU A 203 -2.39 -6.21 -4.36
CA GLU A 203 -1.47 -5.06 -4.26
C GLU A 203 -0.01 -5.43 -4.61
N PHE A 204 0.20 -6.21 -5.68
CA PHE A 204 1.50 -6.79 -6.03
C PHE A 204 2.62 -5.75 -6.22
N GLN A 205 2.30 -4.50 -6.55
CA GLN A 205 3.29 -3.43 -6.64
C GLN A 205 3.98 -3.11 -5.31
N ASP A 206 3.43 -3.57 -4.18
CA ASP A 206 4.00 -3.44 -2.83
C ASP A 206 4.77 -4.70 -2.39
N THR A 207 5.10 -5.60 -3.32
CA THR A 207 5.91 -6.80 -3.08
C THR A 207 7.39 -6.43 -3.06
N ASP A 208 8.15 -6.91 -2.07
CA ASP A 208 9.61 -6.77 -2.02
C ASP A 208 10.35 -7.85 -2.83
N LEU A 209 11.69 -7.78 -2.89
CA LEU A 209 12.51 -8.72 -3.67
C LEU A 209 12.49 -10.15 -3.13
N GLU A 210 12.47 -10.34 -1.81
CA GLU A 210 12.41 -11.67 -1.19
C GLU A 210 11.05 -12.30 -1.45
N GLN A 211 10.00 -11.47 -1.38
CA GLN A 211 8.64 -11.85 -1.70
C GLN A 211 8.47 -12.25 -3.18
N LEU A 212 9.07 -11.49 -4.10
CA LEU A 212 9.10 -11.87 -5.52
C LEU A 212 9.84 -13.19 -5.74
N GLU A 213 10.97 -13.40 -5.07
CA GLU A 213 11.79 -14.59 -5.27
C GLU A 213 11.11 -15.85 -4.76
N PHE A 214 10.45 -15.81 -3.59
CA PHE A 214 9.68 -16.99 -3.16
C PHE A 214 8.52 -17.27 -4.12
N LEU A 215 7.86 -16.24 -4.68
CA LEU A 215 6.78 -16.44 -5.65
C LEU A 215 7.29 -17.13 -6.92
N LYS A 216 8.48 -16.78 -7.41
CA LYS A 216 9.11 -17.48 -8.54
C LYS A 216 9.39 -18.95 -8.22
N LEU A 217 9.85 -19.26 -7.02
CA LEU A 217 10.10 -20.65 -6.63
C LEU A 217 8.80 -21.46 -6.54
N LEU A 218 7.73 -20.89 -5.98
CA LEU A 218 6.42 -21.55 -5.95
C LEU A 218 5.77 -21.64 -7.35
N SER A 219 6.07 -20.68 -8.24
CA SER A 219 5.52 -20.65 -9.60
C SER A 219 5.96 -21.82 -10.46
N GLN A 220 6.99 -22.57 -10.06
CA GLN A 220 7.42 -23.81 -10.73
C GLN A 220 6.29 -24.86 -10.80
N ARG A 221 5.37 -24.86 -9.83
CA ARG A 221 4.17 -25.72 -9.83
C ARG A 221 2.86 -24.95 -9.81
N ALA A 222 2.82 -23.79 -9.16
CA ALA A 222 1.62 -22.99 -9.07
C ALA A 222 1.40 -22.08 -10.30
N SER A 223 0.14 -21.87 -10.65
CA SER A 223 -0.31 -20.74 -11.46
C SER A 223 -0.44 -19.49 -10.59
N ILE A 224 -0.11 -18.31 -11.13
CA ILE A 224 -0.09 -17.06 -10.36
C ILE A 224 -0.94 -16.00 -11.05
N VAL A 225 -1.83 -15.37 -10.28
CA VAL A 225 -2.54 -14.15 -10.68
C VAL A 225 -2.07 -13.02 -9.78
N VAL A 226 -1.55 -11.95 -10.37
CA VAL A 226 -1.20 -10.73 -9.63
C VAL A 226 -2.17 -9.63 -9.98
N VAL A 227 -2.62 -8.89 -8.97
CA VAL A 227 -3.49 -7.72 -9.13
C VAL A 227 -2.80 -6.53 -8.51
N GLY A 228 -2.73 -5.42 -9.25
CA GLY A 228 -1.99 -4.25 -8.77
C GLY A 228 -2.24 -2.98 -9.55
N ASP A 229 -1.72 -1.89 -9.00
CA ASP A 229 -1.73 -0.56 -9.59
C ASP A 229 -0.36 0.09 -9.35
N ASP A 230 0.48 0.13 -10.39
CA ASP A 230 1.82 0.75 -10.36
C ASP A 230 1.79 2.22 -9.90
N SER A 231 0.70 2.93 -10.17
CA SER A 231 0.51 4.32 -9.75
C SER A 231 0.28 4.45 -8.25
N GLN A 232 0.00 3.35 -7.54
CA GLN A 232 -0.17 3.32 -6.08
C GLN A 232 1.04 2.72 -5.34
N ALA A 233 2.16 2.45 -6.01
CA ALA A 233 3.38 1.94 -5.36
C ALA A 233 4.07 3.06 -4.53
N ILE A 234 3.81 3.09 -3.22
CA ILE A 234 4.23 4.18 -2.30
C ILE A 234 4.95 3.68 -1.03
N TYR A 235 5.38 2.42 -1.00
CA TYR A 235 6.06 1.82 0.17
C TYR A 235 7.55 1.60 -0.06
N SER A 236 8.22 2.38 -0.93
CA SER A 236 9.63 2.09 -1.27
C SER A 236 10.58 2.20 -0.07
N PHE A 237 10.22 3.02 0.93
CA PHE A 237 10.92 3.11 2.21
C PHE A 237 10.93 1.79 3.00
N ARG A 238 10.09 0.81 2.62
CA ARG A 238 10.08 -0.57 3.16
C ARG A 238 10.86 -1.56 2.28
N GLY A 239 11.61 -1.07 1.29
CA GLY A 239 12.37 -1.91 0.36
C GLY A 239 11.58 -2.43 -0.85
N THR A 240 10.32 -2.01 -1.03
CA THR A 240 9.49 -2.43 -2.17
C THR A 240 9.80 -1.61 -3.42
N SER A 241 9.63 -2.18 -4.61
CA SER A 241 9.84 -1.48 -5.87
C SER A 241 8.72 -1.79 -6.87
N PRO A 242 8.18 -0.79 -7.62
CA PRO A 242 7.19 -1.06 -8.66
C PRO A 242 7.75 -1.93 -9.79
N GLU A 243 9.07 -2.03 -9.93
CA GLU A 243 9.76 -2.79 -10.98
C GLU A 243 9.29 -4.24 -11.09
N ALA A 244 9.01 -4.90 -9.97
CA ALA A 244 8.50 -6.27 -9.99
C ALA A 244 7.16 -6.37 -10.72
N PHE A 245 6.28 -5.39 -10.51
CA PHE A 245 4.99 -5.34 -11.18
C PHE A 245 5.12 -4.87 -12.64
N LEU A 246 5.92 -3.84 -12.92
CA LEU A 246 6.16 -3.36 -14.28
C LEU A 246 6.71 -4.47 -15.19
N ASN A 247 7.61 -5.30 -14.65
CA ASN A 247 8.28 -6.36 -15.40
C ASN A 247 7.60 -7.74 -15.24
N PHE A 248 6.44 -7.85 -14.59
CA PHE A 248 5.82 -9.14 -14.27
C PHE A 248 5.66 -10.03 -15.51
N GLN A 249 5.18 -9.47 -16.62
CA GLN A 249 5.05 -10.21 -17.87
C GLN A 249 6.38 -10.83 -18.35
N HIS A 250 7.51 -10.16 -18.14
CA HIS A 250 8.83 -10.68 -18.53
C HIS A 250 9.37 -11.70 -17.53
N LEU A 251 9.05 -11.52 -16.25
CA LEU A 251 9.48 -12.41 -15.16
C LEU A 251 8.74 -13.75 -15.15
N PHE A 252 7.50 -13.79 -15.62
CA PHE A 252 6.65 -14.97 -15.61
C PHE A 252 6.10 -15.22 -17.01
N GLN A 253 6.48 -16.31 -17.67
CA GLN A 253 6.09 -16.63 -19.04
C GLN A 253 5.53 -18.06 -19.16
N PRO A 254 4.47 -18.31 -19.94
CA PRO A 254 3.65 -17.33 -20.66
C PRO A 254 2.74 -16.52 -19.72
N CYS A 255 2.62 -15.21 -19.95
CA CYS A 255 1.75 -14.32 -19.16
C CYS A 255 0.69 -13.62 -20.01
N LYS A 256 -0.53 -13.53 -19.46
CA LYS A 256 -1.60 -12.70 -20.01
C LYS A 256 -1.80 -11.45 -19.16
N VAL A 257 -1.75 -10.29 -19.80
CA VAL A 257 -2.06 -9.00 -19.19
C VAL A 257 -3.52 -8.61 -19.46
N HIS A 258 -4.22 -8.21 -18.41
CA HIS A 258 -5.58 -7.68 -18.47
C HIS A 258 -5.66 -6.31 -17.80
N PHE A 259 -6.55 -5.45 -18.28
CA PHE A 259 -6.72 -4.09 -17.78
C PHE A 259 -8.11 -3.89 -17.16
N LEU A 260 -8.14 -3.38 -15.93
CA LEU A 260 -9.35 -2.92 -15.25
C LEU A 260 -9.36 -1.39 -15.21
N ASN A 261 -9.85 -0.79 -16.29
CA ASN A 261 -9.75 0.65 -16.57
C ASN A 261 -10.96 1.47 -16.10
N THR A 262 -12.08 0.83 -15.77
CA THR A 262 -13.29 1.54 -15.31
C THR A 262 -13.17 1.87 -13.83
N ASN A 263 -13.25 3.15 -13.45
CA ASN A 263 -13.30 3.61 -12.06
C ASN A 263 -14.76 3.80 -11.62
N TYR A 264 -15.18 3.01 -10.62
CA TYR A 264 -16.53 3.03 -10.05
C TYR A 264 -16.68 3.96 -8.82
N ARG A 265 -15.57 4.50 -8.32
CA ARG A 265 -15.50 5.27 -7.08
C ARG A 265 -15.72 6.76 -7.32
N SER A 266 -14.89 7.34 -8.17
CA SER A 266 -14.67 8.79 -8.25
C SER A 266 -15.38 9.39 -9.45
N LEU A 267 -15.83 10.64 -9.30
CA LEU A 267 -16.39 11.42 -10.41
C LEU A 267 -15.34 11.79 -11.47
N PRO A 268 -15.74 12.07 -12.73
CA PRO A 268 -14.84 12.31 -13.86
C PRO A 268 -13.76 13.35 -13.60
N GLU A 269 -14.10 14.51 -13.00
CA GLU A 269 -13.17 15.60 -12.72
C GLU A 269 -12.09 15.19 -11.72
N ILE A 270 -12.43 14.32 -10.76
CA ILE A 270 -11.49 13.78 -9.77
C ILE A 270 -10.55 12.78 -10.45
N ILE A 271 -11.06 11.92 -11.33
CA ILE A 271 -10.23 10.98 -12.11
C ILE A 271 -9.23 11.76 -12.97
N HIS A 272 -9.70 12.78 -13.69
CA HIS A 272 -8.83 13.64 -14.49
C HIS A 272 -7.77 14.34 -13.62
N THR A 273 -8.19 15.01 -12.55
CA THR A 273 -7.29 15.76 -11.66
C THR A 273 -6.27 14.86 -10.97
N SER A 274 -6.71 13.73 -10.45
CA SER A 274 -5.82 12.77 -9.79
C SER A 274 -4.79 12.19 -10.76
N SER A 275 -5.09 12.05 -12.06
CA SER A 275 -4.13 11.53 -13.04
C SER A 275 -2.95 12.46 -13.36
N ILE A 276 -3.07 13.77 -13.11
CA ILE A 276 -2.08 14.79 -13.52
C ILE A 276 -0.66 14.50 -13.01
N PRO A 277 -0.43 14.15 -11.73
CA PRO A 277 0.91 13.80 -11.23
C PRO A 277 1.48 12.55 -11.92
N ILE A 278 0.66 11.51 -12.12
CA ILE A 278 1.10 10.22 -12.72
C ILE A 278 1.43 10.35 -14.20
N GLN A 279 0.74 11.22 -14.93
CA GLN A 279 1.06 11.48 -16.33
C GLN A 279 2.52 11.95 -16.52
N LYS A 280 3.12 12.55 -15.49
CA LYS A 280 4.51 13.02 -15.49
C LYS A 280 5.54 11.95 -15.13
N ASN A 281 5.13 10.77 -14.67
CA ASN A 281 6.06 9.65 -14.45
C ASN A 281 6.40 8.97 -15.78
N HIS A 282 7.66 8.57 -15.93
CA HIS A 282 8.19 7.85 -17.08
C HIS A 282 8.09 6.34 -16.88
N HIS A 283 8.42 5.86 -15.68
CA HIS A 283 8.40 4.43 -15.35
C HIS A 283 7.01 4.01 -14.85
N LYS A 284 6.12 3.68 -15.81
CA LYS A 284 4.74 3.29 -15.52
C LYS A 284 4.14 2.38 -16.59
N ILE A 285 3.05 1.70 -16.25
CA ILE A 285 2.19 1.06 -17.24
C ILE A 285 1.20 2.10 -17.76
N ASN A 286 1.23 2.36 -19.07
CA ASN A 286 0.26 3.25 -19.69
C ASN A 286 -1.13 2.59 -19.66
N LYS A 287 -2.05 3.25 -18.96
CA LYS A 287 -3.45 2.84 -18.86
C LYS A 287 -4.35 4.06 -18.87
N GLU A 288 -5.45 3.96 -19.59
CA GLU A 288 -6.51 4.96 -19.59
C GLU A 288 -7.54 4.59 -18.53
N VAL A 289 -8.05 5.58 -17.80
CA VAL A 289 -9.04 5.36 -16.74
C VAL A 289 -10.36 6.01 -17.14
N PHE A 290 -11.42 5.22 -17.20
CA PHE A 290 -12.75 5.67 -17.60
C PHE A 290 -13.68 5.80 -16.39
N PRO A 291 -14.40 6.92 -16.23
CA PRO A 291 -15.40 7.05 -15.17
C PRO A 291 -16.62 6.15 -15.46
N PHE A 292 -17.10 5.44 -14.43
CA PHE A 292 -18.43 4.81 -14.47
C PHE A 292 -19.53 5.79 -14.04
N ARG A 293 -19.21 6.66 -13.08
CA ARG A 293 -20.10 7.71 -12.60
C ARG A 293 -20.07 8.89 -13.56
N HIS A 294 -21.22 9.51 -13.83
CA HIS A 294 -21.35 10.55 -14.86
C HIS A 294 -21.72 11.93 -14.30
N GLU A 295 -21.91 12.04 -12.98
CA GLU A 295 -22.18 13.33 -12.34
C GLU A 295 -20.94 14.23 -12.36
N LYS A 296 -21.15 15.53 -12.21
CA LYS A 296 -20.07 16.51 -12.16
C LYS A 296 -19.40 16.51 -10.79
N GLY A 297 -18.12 16.16 -10.73
CA GLY A 297 -17.29 16.24 -9.53
C GLY A 297 -16.96 17.68 -9.14
N PHE A 298 -16.91 17.94 -7.84
CA PHE A 298 -16.46 19.23 -7.31
C PHE A 298 -14.97 19.18 -7.05
N VAL A 299 -14.19 19.92 -7.85
CA VAL A 299 -12.73 19.97 -7.71
C VAL A 299 -12.25 21.41 -7.70
N GLY A 300 -11.39 21.74 -6.75
CA GLY A 300 -10.87 23.09 -6.61
C GLY A 300 -9.59 23.18 -5.79
N LYS A 301 -8.98 24.37 -5.79
CA LYS A 301 -7.81 24.69 -4.97
C LYS A 301 -8.13 25.76 -3.94
N ILE A 302 -7.49 25.66 -2.78
CA ILE A 302 -7.61 26.60 -1.67
C ILE A 302 -6.21 27.09 -1.34
N PHE A 303 -6.09 28.39 -1.13
CA PHE A 303 -4.88 28.99 -0.61
C PHE A 303 -4.99 29.09 0.91
N ILE A 304 -3.97 28.63 1.61
CA ILE A 304 -3.81 28.79 3.05
C ILE A 304 -2.45 29.43 3.34
N GLU A 305 -2.42 30.39 4.25
CA GLU A 305 -1.18 30.93 4.81
C GLU A 305 -0.81 30.20 6.10
N GLU A 306 -1.82 29.90 6.92
CA GLU A 306 -1.70 29.19 8.18
C GLU A 306 -2.70 28.04 8.25
N ALA A 307 -2.44 27.06 9.12
CA ALA A 307 -3.33 25.90 9.27
C ALA A 307 -4.74 26.31 9.76
N ALA A 308 -4.86 27.42 10.50
CA ALA A 308 -6.13 27.98 10.96
C ALA A 308 -7.04 28.47 9.81
N ASP A 309 -6.49 28.87 8.67
CA ASP A 309 -7.26 29.34 7.50
C ASP A 309 -8.19 28.26 6.93
N LEU A 310 -7.95 27.00 7.26
CA LEU A 310 -8.78 25.88 6.82
C LEU A 310 -10.10 25.79 7.61
N ILE A 311 -10.17 26.33 8.82
CA ILE A 311 -11.31 26.17 9.74
C ILE A 311 -12.64 26.59 9.10
N PRO A 312 -12.77 27.75 8.43
CA PRO A 312 -14.02 28.14 7.76
C PRO A 312 -14.48 27.14 6.69
N PHE A 313 -13.54 26.56 5.93
CA PHE A 313 -13.84 25.54 4.91
C PHE A 313 -14.33 24.25 5.56
N LEU A 314 -13.72 23.83 6.66
CA LEU A 314 -14.13 22.60 7.38
C LEU A 314 -15.52 22.73 7.95
N ASN A 315 -15.87 23.88 8.54
CA ASN A 315 -17.21 24.11 9.08
C ASN A 315 -18.30 23.93 8.00
N ARG A 316 -18.03 24.34 6.76
CA ARG A 316 -18.94 24.14 5.61
C ARG A 316 -18.91 22.71 5.07
N ALA A 317 -17.72 22.10 5.01
CA ALA A 317 -17.57 20.73 4.56
C ALA A 317 -18.26 19.72 5.49
N ILE A 318 -18.23 19.93 6.81
CA ILE A 318 -18.92 19.08 7.80
C ILE A 318 -20.42 19.00 7.48
N LEU A 319 -21.05 20.15 7.19
CA LEU A 319 -22.48 20.24 6.90
C LEU A 319 -22.87 19.49 5.61
N THR A 320 -22.04 19.58 4.58
CA THR A 320 -22.34 19.03 3.24
C THR A 320 -21.88 17.59 3.01
N SER A 321 -20.87 17.12 3.76
CA SER A 321 -20.30 15.77 3.59
C SER A 321 -20.89 14.72 4.54
N LYS A 322 -21.85 15.08 5.40
CA LYS A 322 -22.37 14.21 6.48
C LYS A 322 -21.25 13.60 7.33
N ASP A 323 -20.22 14.40 7.62
CA ASP A 323 -19.00 14.01 8.35
C ASP A 323 -18.08 12.99 7.64
N ASP A 324 -18.36 12.61 6.37
CA ASP A 324 -17.48 11.74 5.56
C ASP A 324 -16.43 12.56 4.78
N PHE A 325 -15.50 13.15 5.51
CA PHE A 325 -14.35 13.84 4.91
C PHE A 325 -13.04 13.61 5.64
N LYS A 326 -11.93 13.81 4.92
CA LYS A 326 -10.57 13.77 5.48
C LYS A 326 -9.68 14.87 4.91
N ILE A 327 -8.73 15.28 5.74
CA ILE A 327 -7.57 16.08 5.38
C ILE A 327 -6.38 15.13 5.34
N LEU A 328 -5.79 14.98 4.16
CA LEU A 328 -4.67 14.10 3.90
C LEU A 328 -3.38 14.90 3.88
N CYS A 329 -2.49 14.60 4.81
CA CYS A 329 -1.19 15.23 4.93
C CYS A 329 -0.07 14.28 4.50
N ARG A 330 1.04 14.81 4.02
CA ARG A 330 2.20 13.99 3.65
C ARG A 330 2.96 13.43 4.87
N SER A 331 2.98 14.16 5.98
CA SER A 331 3.77 13.82 7.18
C SER A 331 2.97 13.95 8.48
N ASN A 332 3.43 13.24 9.52
CA ASN A 332 2.88 13.36 10.87
C ASN A 332 3.20 14.73 11.51
N PHE A 333 4.28 15.38 11.07
CA PHE A 333 4.61 16.76 11.44
C PHE A 333 3.45 17.69 11.06
N ARG A 334 3.01 17.62 9.79
CA ARG A 334 1.93 18.48 9.29
C ARG A 334 0.59 18.19 9.96
N ILE A 335 0.30 16.93 10.29
CA ILE A 335 -0.87 16.56 11.11
C ILE A 335 -0.81 17.23 12.48
N SER A 336 0.37 17.23 13.11
CA SER A 336 0.55 17.81 14.45
C SER A 336 0.37 19.33 14.45
N GLU A 337 0.72 20.02 13.36
CA GLU A 337 0.42 21.44 13.16
C GLU A 337 -1.09 21.70 13.15
N TYR A 338 -1.85 20.98 12.32
CA TYR A 338 -3.31 21.14 12.30
C TYR A 338 -3.98 20.84 13.64
N ILE A 339 -3.47 19.86 14.39
CA ILE A 339 -3.98 19.56 15.74
C ILE A 339 -3.74 20.73 16.69
N ARG A 340 -2.58 21.41 16.60
CA ARG A 340 -2.28 22.59 17.44
C ARG A 340 -3.22 23.76 17.14
N GLU A 341 -3.62 23.93 15.89
CA GLU A 341 -4.63 24.91 15.47
C GLU A 341 -6.08 24.50 15.80
N GLY A 342 -6.28 23.39 16.51
CA GLY A 342 -7.59 22.96 16.99
C GLY A 342 -8.38 22.07 16.01
N ILE A 343 -7.78 21.62 14.90
CA ILE A 343 -8.44 20.69 13.99
C ILE A 343 -8.48 19.29 14.62
N PRO A 344 -9.67 18.67 14.76
CA PRO A 344 -9.78 17.36 15.40
C PRO A 344 -8.99 16.28 14.66
N LYS A 345 -8.19 15.50 15.41
CA LYS A 345 -7.39 14.37 14.89
C LYS A 345 -8.20 13.39 14.04
N ARG A 346 -9.51 13.22 14.33
CA ARG A 346 -10.38 12.34 13.55
C ARG A 346 -10.51 12.74 12.08
N TYR A 347 -10.28 13.98 11.70
CA TYR A 347 -10.33 14.43 10.30
C TYR A 347 -8.98 14.34 9.59
N LEU A 348 -7.89 14.15 10.35
CA LEU A 348 -6.53 14.18 9.84
C LEU A 348 -6.01 12.75 9.62
N MET A 349 -5.29 12.54 8.53
CA MET A 349 -4.67 11.26 8.22
C MET A 349 -3.48 11.45 7.29
N THR A 350 -2.47 10.57 7.37
CA THR A 350 -1.40 10.60 6.37
C THR A 350 -1.87 10.01 5.05
N ILE A 351 -1.34 10.50 3.94
CA ILE A 351 -1.64 9.92 2.62
C ILE A 351 -1.35 8.41 2.60
N HIS A 352 -0.25 7.98 3.22
CA HIS A 352 0.11 6.55 3.36
C HIS A 352 -0.97 5.73 4.08
N ALA A 353 -1.50 6.23 5.18
CA ALA A 353 -2.56 5.56 5.94
C ALA A 353 -3.91 5.56 5.20
N SER A 354 -4.10 6.48 4.26
CA SER A 354 -5.30 6.57 3.44
C SER A 354 -5.37 5.52 2.32
N LYS A 355 -4.26 4.84 1.99
CA LYS A 355 -4.23 3.83 0.93
C LYS A 355 -5.25 2.71 1.22
N GLY A 356 -6.07 2.40 0.22
CA GLY A 356 -7.20 1.47 0.35
C GLY A 356 -8.47 2.05 0.96
N LEU A 357 -8.44 3.26 1.52
CA LEU A 357 -9.63 3.98 2.00
C LEU A 357 -10.21 4.88 0.90
N GLU A 358 -11.39 5.44 1.18
CA GLU A 358 -12.13 6.35 0.30
C GLU A 358 -13.11 7.18 1.14
N PHE A 359 -13.32 8.44 0.76
CA PHE A 359 -14.16 9.40 1.48
C PHE A 359 -14.98 10.22 0.49
N HIS A 360 -16.16 10.65 0.88
CA HIS A 360 -16.98 11.55 0.08
C HIS A 360 -16.22 12.84 -0.28
N THR A 361 -15.59 13.50 0.71
CA THR A 361 -14.79 14.72 0.51
C THR A 361 -13.35 14.55 0.99
N VAL A 362 -12.38 14.99 0.19
CA VAL A 362 -10.96 14.94 0.57
C VAL A 362 -10.30 16.28 0.33
N PHE A 363 -9.62 16.77 1.36
CA PHE A 363 -8.64 17.84 1.28
C PHE A 363 -7.25 17.20 1.20
N VAL A 364 -6.46 17.53 0.18
CA VAL A 364 -5.08 17.06 0.07
C VAL A 364 -4.15 18.25 0.31
N ASP A 365 -3.31 18.13 1.35
CA ASP A 365 -2.35 19.16 1.71
C ASP A 365 -1.06 19.03 0.89
N VAL A 366 -0.85 20.01 0.00
CA VAL A 366 0.42 20.20 -0.73
C VAL A 366 1.08 21.53 -0.36
N ALA A 367 0.71 22.14 0.77
CA ALA A 367 1.31 23.38 1.24
C ALA A 367 2.64 23.16 1.96
N ASP A 368 2.79 22.04 2.70
CA ASP A 368 4.01 21.72 3.45
C ASP A 368 4.11 20.22 3.80
N GLY A 369 5.27 19.80 4.30
CA GLY A 369 5.53 18.48 4.87
C GLY A 369 5.95 17.43 3.86
N TRP A 370 6.41 17.83 2.67
CA TRP A 370 6.91 16.92 1.64
C TRP A 370 8.43 16.78 1.71
N ASN A 371 8.92 15.58 1.40
CA ASN A 371 10.33 15.23 1.61
C ASN A 371 11.22 15.51 0.39
N ALA A 372 10.64 15.50 -0.82
CA ALA A 372 11.42 15.72 -2.03
C ALA A 372 11.84 17.18 -2.19
N ARG A 373 13.06 17.35 -2.67
CA ARG A 373 13.63 18.63 -3.11
C ARG A 373 13.72 18.63 -4.63
N LEU A 374 13.95 19.80 -5.23
CA LEU A 374 14.06 19.91 -6.70
C LEU A 374 15.25 19.13 -7.28
N ASP A 375 16.33 19.00 -6.51
CA ASP A 375 17.53 18.23 -6.83
C ASP A 375 17.41 16.74 -6.48
N SER A 376 16.24 16.31 -5.98
CA SER A 376 16.00 14.90 -5.69
C SER A 376 16.04 14.05 -6.96
N THR A 377 16.43 12.79 -6.80
CA THR A 377 16.49 11.85 -7.92
C THR A 377 15.12 11.71 -8.58
N LEU A 378 15.12 11.37 -9.88
CA LEU A 378 13.88 11.13 -10.62
C LEU A 378 13.01 10.07 -9.92
N LYS A 379 13.62 9.02 -9.37
CA LYS A 379 12.92 7.96 -8.62
C LYS A 379 12.15 8.52 -7.42
N THR A 380 12.79 9.40 -6.64
CA THR A 380 12.18 10.07 -5.49
C THR A 380 11.00 10.95 -5.93
N ILE A 381 11.17 11.74 -6.99
CA ILE A 381 10.11 12.62 -7.51
C ILE A 381 8.93 11.80 -8.05
N GLU A 382 9.19 10.71 -8.77
CA GLU A 382 8.14 9.82 -9.27
C GLU A 382 7.35 9.15 -8.15
N GLU A 383 8.01 8.80 -7.04
CA GLU A 383 7.33 8.29 -5.86
C GLU A 383 6.47 9.35 -5.16
N GLU A 384 6.97 10.57 -4.99
CA GLU A 384 6.14 11.65 -4.42
C GLU A 384 4.93 11.98 -5.31
N ARG A 385 5.05 11.86 -6.63
CA ARG A 385 3.90 11.94 -7.55
C ARG A 385 2.91 10.78 -7.35
N ARG A 386 3.39 9.55 -7.10
CA ARG A 386 2.54 8.41 -6.73
C ARG A 386 1.83 8.63 -5.39
N ILE A 387 2.53 9.20 -4.40
CA ILE A 387 1.94 9.58 -3.11
C ILE A 387 0.83 10.62 -3.34
N LEU A 388 1.12 11.69 -4.09
CA LEU A 388 0.11 12.69 -4.43
C LEU A 388 -1.09 12.07 -5.16
N TYR A 389 -0.87 11.20 -6.15
CA TYR A 389 -1.94 10.44 -6.82
C TYR A 389 -2.79 9.64 -5.85
N VAL A 390 -2.17 8.91 -4.91
CA VAL A 390 -2.89 8.14 -3.90
C VAL A 390 -3.79 9.07 -3.10
N GLY A 391 -3.29 10.22 -2.63
CA GLY A 391 -4.07 11.21 -1.90
C GLY A 391 -5.28 11.72 -2.69
N LEU A 392 -5.07 12.17 -3.93
CA LEU A 392 -6.12 12.72 -4.78
C LEU A 392 -7.20 11.68 -5.14
N SER A 393 -6.80 10.42 -5.35
CA SER A 393 -7.69 9.31 -5.73
C SER A 393 -8.51 8.72 -4.56
N ARG A 394 -8.41 9.30 -3.35
CA ARG A 394 -9.26 8.92 -2.21
C ARG A 394 -10.63 9.58 -2.24
N ALA A 395 -10.78 10.68 -2.98
CA ALA A 395 -12.04 11.42 -3.10
C ALA A 395 -13.04 10.68 -3.97
N LYS A 396 -14.29 10.59 -3.51
CA LYS A 396 -15.42 10.11 -4.33
C LYS A 396 -16.09 11.26 -5.09
N ASP A 397 -16.38 12.36 -4.39
CA ASP A 397 -17.32 13.38 -4.88
C ASP A 397 -16.73 14.80 -4.87
N ARG A 398 -15.99 15.16 -3.81
CA ARG A 398 -15.35 16.47 -3.68
C ARG A 398 -13.85 16.35 -3.40
N LEU A 399 -13.02 17.03 -4.19
CA LEU A 399 -11.57 17.06 -4.05
C LEU A 399 -11.06 18.51 -3.94
N LEU A 400 -10.42 18.83 -2.84
CA LEU A 400 -9.89 20.15 -2.53
C LEU A 400 -8.38 20.05 -2.36
N ILE A 401 -7.63 20.90 -3.05
CA ILE A 401 -6.15 20.90 -3.01
C ILE A 401 -5.69 22.13 -2.26
N LEU A 402 -5.01 21.94 -1.13
CA LEU A 402 -4.51 23.03 -0.29
C LEU A 402 -3.08 23.36 -0.71
N GLY A 403 -2.81 24.64 -0.97
CA GLY A 403 -1.46 25.13 -1.22
C GLY A 403 -1.24 26.48 -0.57
N THR A 404 0.00 26.96 -0.59
CA THR A 404 0.34 28.27 -0.04
C THR A 404 0.31 29.37 -1.10
N SER A 405 -0.10 30.57 -0.69
CA SER A 405 0.00 31.79 -1.50
C SER A 405 1.40 32.38 -1.51
N LYS A 406 2.25 32.04 -0.51
CA LYS A 406 3.59 32.61 -0.43
C LYS A 406 4.41 32.06 -1.60
N ASN A 407 4.80 32.95 -2.51
CA ASN A 407 5.93 32.74 -3.40
C ASN A 407 7.18 32.56 -2.52
N SER A 408 7.38 31.36 -1.97
CA SER A 408 8.67 30.97 -1.42
C SER A 408 9.69 31.24 -2.52
N ARG A 409 10.68 32.10 -2.26
CA ARG A 409 11.81 32.34 -3.17
C ARG A 409 12.59 31.06 -3.47
N ARG A 410 12.36 29.99 -2.70
CA ARG A 410 12.82 28.64 -3.00
C ARG A 410 11.72 27.91 -3.74
N GLU A 411 11.96 27.57 -5.00
CA GLU A 411 11.11 26.59 -5.69
C GLU A 411 11.21 25.27 -4.91
N THR A 412 10.08 24.78 -4.38
CA THR A 412 10.02 23.51 -3.66
C THR A 412 9.13 22.52 -4.43
N ILE A 413 9.13 21.25 -4.01
CA ILE A 413 8.27 20.25 -4.64
C ILE A 413 6.79 20.58 -4.41
N GLU A 414 6.44 21.17 -3.27
CA GLU A 414 5.11 21.65 -2.90
C GLU A 414 4.60 22.68 -3.91
N ASN A 415 5.42 23.69 -4.23
CA ASN A 415 5.08 24.68 -5.25
C ASN A 415 4.87 24.04 -6.62
N THR A 416 5.72 23.07 -6.97
CA THR A 416 5.59 22.32 -8.22
C THR A 416 4.27 21.53 -8.27
N PHE A 417 3.93 20.83 -7.19
CA PHE A 417 2.71 20.05 -7.06
C PHE A 417 1.47 20.91 -7.09
N PHE A 418 1.46 22.04 -6.37
CA PHE A 418 0.34 22.96 -6.42
C PHE A 418 0.18 23.59 -7.82
N HIS A 419 1.28 23.86 -8.52
CA HIS A 419 1.25 24.37 -9.90
C HIS A 419 0.62 23.40 -10.90
N TYR A 420 0.63 22.08 -10.64
CA TYR A 420 -0.07 21.10 -11.47
C TYR A 420 -1.57 21.42 -11.62
N PHE A 421 -2.12 22.13 -10.63
CA PHE A 421 -3.53 22.44 -10.51
C PHE A 421 -3.87 23.91 -10.76
N LYS A 422 -2.98 24.67 -11.43
CA LYS A 422 -3.16 26.11 -11.67
C LYS A 422 -4.48 26.49 -12.36
N LYS A 423 -5.02 25.58 -13.18
CA LYS A 423 -6.27 25.75 -13.94
C LYS A 423 -7.55 25.50 -13.11
N LEU A 424 -7.43 24.93 -11.91
CA LEU A 424 -8.59 24.71 -11.04
C LEU A 424 -9.14 26.05 -10.52
N LYS A 425 -10.45 26.07 -10.25
CA LYS A 425 -11.11 27.19 -9.58
C LYS A 425 -10.51 27.40 -8.18
N ASN A 426 -10.24 28.65 -7.83
CA ASN A 426 -9.95 29.03 -6.45
C ASN A 426 -11.26 28.99 -5.66
N ILE A 427 -11.30 28.18 -4.60
CA ILE A 427 -12.47 27.95 -3.77
C ILE A 427 -12.44 28.89 -2.57
N VAL A 428 -13.58 29.54 -2.32
CA VAL A 428 -13.85 30.27 -1.07
C VAL A 428 -14.80 29.45 -0.19
N PRO A 429 -14.90 29.70 1.13
CA PRO A 429 -15.74 28.89 2.02
C PRO A 429 -17.20 28.76 1.55
N GLU A 430 -17.76 29.79 0.91
CA GLU A 430 -19.13 29.84 0.39
C GLU A 430 -19.38 28.84 -0.74
N ASP A 431 -18.34 28.47 -1.50
CA ASP A 431 -18.45 27.50 -2.59
C ASP A 431 -18.67 26.06 -2.09
N LEU A 432 -18.48 25.80 -0.78
CA LEU A 432 -18.64 24.47 -0.18
C LEU A 432 -20.05 24.19 0.37
N ILE A 433 -20.98 25.13 0.21
CA ILE A 433 -22.39 25.01 0.63
C ILE A 433 -23.16 24.04 -0.28
#